data_AF-A0A3D3KTR6-F1
#
_entry.id   AF-A0A3D3KTR6-F1
#
_cell.length_a   1.000
_cell.length_b   1.000
_cell.length_c   1.000
_cell.angle_alpha   90.00
_cell.angle_beta   90.00
_cell.angle_gamma   90.00
#
_symmetry.space_group_name_H-M   'P 1'
#
loop_
_entity.id
_entity.type
_entity.pdbx_description
1 polymer ?
#
loop_
_entity_poly.entity_id
_entity_poly.type
_entity_poly.pdbx_seq_one_letter_code
_entity_poly.pdbx_strand_id
1 'polypeptide(L)'
;MEVTATGLGPWPGEDPVEAARIIRGELGSPHLPFLAELPDRGVGSDALGRTAALLVEMAVDVQPYGWRLVDRPGKDFRRAASA
;
A
#
# COMPACT_ATOMS: atom_id res chain seq x y z
N MET A 1 10.69 -26.63 4.06
CA MET A 1 11.15 -25.43 3.32
C MET A 1 11.38 -24.36 4.36
N GLU A 2 12.62 -23.96 4.57
CA GLU A 2 13.00 -22.99 5.61
C GLU A 2 13.07 -21.60 4.99
N VAL A 3 12.20 -20.69 5.42
CA VAL A 3 12.20 -19.29 5.01
C VAL A 3 13.17 -18.54 5.91
N THR A 4 14.15 -17.85 5.33
CA THR A 4 15.19 -17.14 6.09
C THR A 4 15.15 -15.62 5.96
N ALA A 5 14.38 -15.06 5.04
CA ALA A 5 14.30 -13.61 4.82
C ALA A 5 12.96 -13.15 4.24
N THR A 6 12.59 -11.90 4.56
CA THR A 6 11.53 -11.11 3.93
C THR A 6 11.79 -9.61 4.16
N GLY A 7 10.96 -8.75 3.60
CA GLY A 7 11.09 -7.30 3.70
C GLY A 7 9.76 -6.60 3.98
N LEU A 8 9.82 -5.29 4.21
CA LEU A 8 8.67 -4.40 4.33
C LEU A 8 9.10 -2.95 4.04
N GLY A 9 8.11 -2.07 3.87
CA GLY A 9 8.30 -0.63 3.85
C GLY A 9 8.32 0.02 2.47
N PRO A 10 8.68 1.32 2.43
CA PRO A 10 8.66 2.12 1.22
C PRO A 10 9.60 1.61 0.13
N TRP A 11 9.09 1.59 -1.10
CA TRP A 11 9.79 1.23 -2.31
C TRP A 11 9.82 2.45 -3.25
N PRO A 12 10.96 2.74 -3.89
CA PRO A 12 11.07 3.90 -4.76
C PRO A 12 10.26 3.73 -6.06
N GLY A 13 9.69 4.83 -6.55
CA GLY A 13 8.99 4.87 -7.82
C GLY A 13 7.51 4.49 -7.74
N GLU A 14 6.89 4.36 -8.92
CA GLU A 14 5.44 4.39 -9.04
C GLU A 14 4.82 3.12 -9.65
N ASP A 15 5.63 2.15 -10.10
CA ASP A 15 5.15 0.96 -10.80
C ASP A 15 5.07 -0.27 -9.87
N PRO A 16 3.86 -0.73 -9.48
CA PRO A 16 3.68 -1.91 -8.63
C PRO A 16 4.08 -3.22 -9.31
N VAL A 17 3.96 -3.32 -10.64
CA VAL A 17 4.32 -4.52 -11.38
C VAL A 17 5.83 -4.67 -11.42
N GLU A 18 6.54 -3.56 -11.64
CA GLU A 18 8.00 -3.57 -11.64
C GLU A 18 8.57 -3.85 -10.24
N ALA A 19 8.03 -3.21 -9.19
CA ALA A 19 8.40 -3.52 -7.81
C ALA A 19 8.20 -5.02 -7.49
N ALA A 20 7.05 -5.59 -7.88
CA ALA A 20 6.77 -7.01 -7.67
C ALA A 20 7.70 -7.94 -8.46
N ARG A 21 8.12 -7.53 -9.67
CA ARG A 21 9.10 -8.29 -10.47
C ARG A 21 10.46 -8.32 -9.79
N ILE A 22 10.96 -7.17 -9.34
CA ILE A 22 12.25 -7.07 -8.65
C ILE A 22 12.20 -7.89 -7.36
N ILE A 23 11.18 -7.69 -6.51
CA ILE A 23 11.06 -8.41 -5.24
C ILE A 23 11.06 -9.93 -5.44
N ARG A 24 10.31 -10.43 -6.43
CA ARG A 24 10.31 -11.87 -6.73
C ARG A 24 11.61 -12.36 -7.35
N GLY A 25 12.29 -11.54 -8.12
CA GLY A 25 13.60 -11.86 -8.71
C GLY A 25 14.70 -11.98 -7.66
N GLU A 26 14.74 -11.03 -6.71
CA GLU A 26 15.80 -10.94 -5.70
C GLU A 26 15.56 -11.87 -4.49
N LEU A 27 14.32 -11.95 -3.97
CA LEU A 27 14.03 -12.84 -2.84
C LEU A 27 13.74 -14.28 -3.27
N GLY A 28 12.97 -14.48 -4.34
CA GLY A 28 12.73 -15.81 -4.93
C GLY A 28 12.39 -16.93 -3.92
N SER A 29 12.66 -18.18 -4.29
CA SER A 29 12.69 -19.31 -3.35
C SER A 29 14.11 -19.44 -2.80
N PRO A 30 14.33 -19.65 -1.47
CA PRO A 30 13.35 -20.06 -0.47
C PRO A 30 12.72 -18.93 0.37
N HIS A 31 13.03 -17.67 0.06
CA HIS A 31 12.58 -16.51 0.86
C HIS A 31 11.10 -16.17 0.57
N LEU A 32 10.50 -15.29 1.38
CA LEU A 32 9.12 -14.84 1.16
C LEU A 32 9.08 -13.44 0.55
N PRO A 33 8.44 -13.26 -0.63
CA PRO A 33 8.23 -11.94 -1.20
C PRO A 33 7.28 -11.12 -0.31
N PHE A 34 7.41 -9.79 -0.37
CA PHE A 34 6.61 -8.85 0.41
C PHE A 34 5.87 -7.87 -0.48
N LEU A 35 4.85 -7.23 0.09
CA LEU A 35 4.11 -6.17 -0.58
C LEU A 35 4.86 -4.85 -0.43
N ALA A 36 5.39 -4.32 -1.53
CA ALA A 36 5.99 -3.00 -1.57
C ALA A 36 4.97 -1.90 -1.20
N GLU A 37 5.41 -0.92 -0.41
CA GLU A 37 4.66 0.33 -0.22
C GLU A 37 5.17 1.35 -1.24
N LEU A 38 4.29 1.95 -2.05
CA LEU A 38 4.69 2.85 -3.15
C LEU A 38 4.12 4.25 -2.91
N PRO A 39 4.63 5.00 -1.91
CA PRO A 39 4.07 6.31 -1.55
C PRO A 39 4.19 7.34 -2.68
N ASP A 40 5.16 7.19 -3.60
CA ASP A 40 5.37 8.09 -4.73
C ASP A 40 4.18 8.08 -5.72
N ARG A 41 3.37 7.01 -5.74
CA ARG A 41 2.09 6.96 -6.51
C ARG A 41 1.05 7.96 -6.02
N GLY A 42 1.33 8.63 -4.90
CA GLY A 42 0.53 9.69 -4.33
C GLY A 42 -0.41 9.20 -3.23
N VAL A 43 -1.18 10.16 -2.71
CA VAL A 43 -2.09 10.01 -1.58
C VAL A 43 -2.97 8.78 -1.72
N GLY A 44 -2.99 7.93 -0.70
CA GLY A 44 -3.73 6.67 -0.71
C GLY A 44 -2.86 5.45 -0.95
N SER A 45 -1.68 5.62 -1.57
CA SER A 45 -0.73 4.55 -1.86
C SER A 45 0.25 4.28 -0.71
N ASP A 46 0.29 5.18 0.27
CA ASP A 46 0.98 4.99 1.54
C ASP A 46 0.26 3.96 2.43
N ALA A 47 0.95 3.50 3.47
CA ALA A 47 0.43 2.49 4.39
C ALA A 47 -0.88 2.91 5.08
N LEU A 48 -1.03 4.21 5.39
CA LEU A 48 -2.20 4.72 6.10
C LEU A 48 -3.42 4.72 5.17
N GLY A 49 -3.29 5.28 3.97
CA GLY A 49 -4.36 5.29 2.97
C GLY A 49 -4.85 3.89 2.62
N ARG A 50 -3.91 2.97 2.32
CA ARG A 50 -4.22 1.56 2.05
C ARG A 50 -4.95 0.89 3.21
N THR A 51 -4.49 1.11 4.45
CA THR A 51 -5.12 0.53 5.64
C THR A 51 -6.52 1.11 5.84
N ALA A 52 -6.69 2.42 5.63
CA ALA A 52 -7.96 3.10 5.80
C ALA A 52 -9.02 2.62 4.78
N ALA A 53 -8.60 2.22 3.57
CA ALA A 53 -9.48 1.59 2.58
C ALA A 53 -10.01 0.20 2.99
N LEU A 54 -9.37 -0.47 3.97
CA LEU A 54 -9.81 -1.77 4.49
C LEU A 54 -10.87 -1.65 5.59
N LEU A 55 -11.16 -0.43 6.07
CA LEU A 55 -12.08 -0.21 7.17
C LEU A 55 -13.53 -0.34 6.70
N VAL A 56 -14.21 -1.37 7.21
CA VAL A 56 -15.62 -1.65 6.91
C VAL A 56 -16.51 -0.67 7.67
N GLU A 57 -17.49 -0.08 6.97
CA GLU A 57 -18.47 0.88 7.52
C GLU A 57 -17.86 2.15 8.16
N MET A 58 -16.56 2.38 7.99
CA MET A 58 -15.85 3.54 8.50
C MET A 58 -15.17 4.27 7.34
N ALA A 59 -15.92 5.15 6.69
CA ALA A 59 -15.40 5.93 5.57
C ALA A 59 -14.34 6.94 6.02
N VAL A 60 -13.35 7.17 5.17
CA VAL A 60 -12.29 8.17 5.36
C VAL A 60 -12.12 9.07 4.14
N ASP A 61 -11.63 10.28 4.36
CA ASP A 61 -11.18 11.19 3.30
C ASP A 61 -9.91 11.94 3.74
N VAL A 62 -9.15 12.45 2.77
CA VAL A 62 -7.91 13.19 3.04
C VAL A 62 -8.23 14.65 3.25
N GLN A 63 -7.81 15.20 4.39
CA GLN A 63 -7.97 16.60 4.73
C GLN A 63 -6.60 17.28 4.91
N PRO A 64 -6.53 18.62 5.01
CA PRO A 64 -5.25 19.34 5.13
C PRO A 64 -4.34 18.88 6.29
N TYR A 65 -4.92 18.30 7.34
CA TYR A 65 -4.20 17.78 8.52
C TYR A 65 -4.12 16.25 8.56
N GLY A 66 -4.37 15.57 7.42
CA GLY A 66 -4.31 14.12 7.30
C GLY A 66 -5.68 13.47 7.11
N TRP A 67 -5.71 12.14 7.26
CA TRP A 67 -6.90 11.33 7.08
C TRP A 67 -7.91 11.55 8.21
N ARG A 68 -9.19 11.67 7.86
CA ARG A 68 -10.29 11.79 8.82
C ARG A 68 -11.42 10.83 8.50
N LEU A 69 -12.08 10.35 9.56
CA LEU A 69 -13.37 9.66 9.44
C LEU A 69 -14.44 10.64 8.93
N VAL A 70 -15.30 10.13 8.06
CA VAL A 70 -16.40 10.87 7.44
C VAL A 70 -17.64 10.00 7.35
N ASP A 71 -18.81 10.62 7.19
CA ASP A 71 -20.09 9.90 7.17
C ASP A 71 -20.29 9.02 5.93
N ARG A 72 -19.58 9.30 4.82
CA ARG A 72 -19.76 8.62 3.53
C ARG A 72 -18.44 8.50 2.75
N PRO A 73 -18.24 7.42 1.99
CA PRO A 73 -17.00 7.22 1.22
C PRO A 73 -16.85 8.28 0.13
N GLY A 74 -15.68 8.93 0.14
CA GLY A 74 -15.32 9.99 -0.80
C GLY A 74 -14.44 9.52 -1.96
N LYS A 75 -13.83 10.50 -2.64
CA LYS A 75 -12.90 10.24 -3.75
C LYS A 75 -11.60 9.62 -3.25
N ASP A 76 -11.15 9.99 -2.05
CA ASP A 76 -9.85 9.55 -1.53
C ASP A 76 -9.92 8.11 -1.05
N PHE A 77 -11.09 7.69 -0.50
CA PHE A 77 -11.39 6.28 -0.24
C PHE A 77 -11.26 5.42 -1.50
N ARG A 78 -11.85 5.85 -2.63
CA ARG A 78 -11.75 5.13 -3.91
C ARG A 78 -10.32 5.11 -4.45
N ARG A 79 -9.59 6.22 -4.32
CA ARG A 79 -8.19 6.30 -4.73
C ARG A 79 -7.33 5.31 -3.95
N ALA A 80 -7.46 5.27 -2.63
CA ALA A 80 -6.73 4.35 -1.77
C ALA A 80 -7.11 2.88 -2.02
N ALA A 81 -8.38 2.58 -2.31
CA ALA A 81 -8.80 1.23 -2.68
C ALA A 81 -8.26 0.76 -4.04
N SER A 82 -7.93 1.68 -4.94
CA SER A 82 -7.33 1.40 -6.25
C SER A 82 -5.80 1.44 -6.27
N ALA A 83 -5.20 1.83 -5.14
CA ALA A 83 -3.75 2.02 -5.02
C ALA A 83 -3.01 0.68 -5.01
#